data_AF-A0A2V7KDN7-F1
#
_entry.id   AF-A0A2V7KDN7-F1
#
_cell.length_a   1.000
_cell.length_b   1.000
_cell.length_c   1.000
_cell.angle_alpha   90.00
_cell.angle_beta   90.00
_cell.angle_gamma   90.00
#
_symmetry.space_group_name_H-M   'P 1'
#
loop_
_entity.id
_entity.type
_entity.pdbx_description
1 polymer ?
#
loop_
_entity_poly.entity_id
_entity_poly.type
_entity_poly.pdbx_seq_one_letter_code
_entity_poly.pdbx_strand_id
1 'polypeptide(L)'
;TGEQIAKDLGMRPFRIATKSKSIYHAGAVFASNYLVVVEAVAQRLLRHAGLSDADAWAALRSLVEGTFENLRRHEPREALTGPVVRGDTATIVRHLQSLAVDDAKLYRALGRAALELAQKQGMDESTAEKVAEALATDLPPVIRTSGKIGIHGRRSPDSP
;
A
#
# COMPACT_ATOMS: atom_id res chain seq x y z
N THR A 1 -23.42 34.56 0.68
CA THR A 1 -22.21 34.14 1.42
C THR A 1 -21.69 32.85 0.80
N GLY A 2 -20.43 32.44 1.05
CA GLY A 2 -19.93 31.15 0.56
C GLY A 2 -20.77 29.95 1.02
N GLU A 3 -21.36 30.04 2.22
CA GLU A 3 -22.29 29.02 2.74
C GLU A 3 -23.59 28.92 1.92
N GLN A 4 -24.15 30.06 1.49
CA GLN A 4 -25.37 30.08 0.67
C GLN A 4 -25.10 29.48 -0.72
N ILE A 5 -23.99 29.85 -1.36
CA ILE A 5 -23.58 29.28 -2.64
C ILE A 5 -23.42 27.75 -2.53
N ALA A 6 -22.82 27.26 -1.44
CA ALA A 6 -22.66 25.83 -1.23
C ALA A 6 -24.01 25.10 -1.11
N LYS A 7 -24.96 25.68 -0.37
CA LYS A 7 -26.32 25.14 -0.24
C LYS A 7 -27.07 25.13 -1.56
N ASP A 8 -26.96 26.21 -2.34
CA ASP A 8 -27.62 26.33 -3.66
C ASP A 8 -27.10 25.29 -4.66
N LEU A 9 -25.85 24.83 -4.50
CA LEU A 9 -25.24 23.74 -5.28
C LEU A 9 -25.51 22.34 -4.70
N GLY A 10 -26.37 22.20 -3.70
CA GLY A 10 -26.73 20.91 -3.10
C GLY A 10 -25.66 20.32 -2.17
N MET A 11 -24.62 21.09 -1.81
CA MET A 11 -23.60 20.66 -0.86
C MET A 11 -24.10 20.82 0.59
N ARG A 12 -23.44 20.12 1.52
CA ARG A 12 -23.70 20.23 2.97
C ARG A 12 -22.55 20.99 3.64
N PRO A 13 -22.56 22.34 3.68
CA PRO A 13 -21.48 23.09 4.29
C PRO A 13 -21.46 22.90 5.81
N PHE A 14 -20.27 22.93 6.38
CA PHE A 14 -20.04 22.90 7.83
C PHE A 14 -18.96 23.91 8.20
N ARG A 15 -18.94 24.33 9.47
CA ARG A 15 -17.96 25.31 9.96
C ARG A 15 -16.83 24.60 10.70
N ILE A 16 -15.61 25.05 10.46
CA ILE A 16 -14.43 24.60 11.20
C ILE A 16 -13.73 25.80 11.81
N ALA A 17 -13.21 25.64 13.04
CA ALA A 17 -12.41 26.68 13.66
C ALA A 17 -11.16 26.96 12.82
N THR A 18 -10.74 28.23 12.73
CA THR A 18 -9.56 28.62 11.94
C THR A 18 -8.32 27.82 12.30
N LYS A 19 -8.08 27.57 13.59
CA LYS A 19 -6.97 26.73 14.08
C LYS A 19 -7.02 25.26 13.63
N SER A 20 -8.20 24.78 13.25
CA SER A 20 -8.42 23.39 12.80
C SER A 20 -8.36 23.24 11.27
N LYS A 21 -8.22 24.34 10.51
CA LYS A 21 -8.14 24.31 9.04
C LYS A 21 -6.99 23.45 8.54
N SER A 22 -5.81 23.55 9.17
CA SER A 22 -4.62 22.82 8.76
C SER A 22 -4.79 21.30 8.90
N ILE A 23 -5.32 20.83 10.03
CA ILE A 23 -5.52 19.38 10.24
C ILE A 23 -6.64 18.83 9.35
N TYR A 24 -7.70 19.62 9.13
CA TYR A 24 -8.75 19.26 8.17
C TYR A 24 -8.18 19.10 6.75
N HIS A 25 -7.38 20.07 6.30
CA HIS A 25 -6.76 20.01 4.98
C HIS A 25 -5.78 18.84 4.86
N ALA A 26 -4.96 18.58 5.90
CA ALA A 26 -4.10 17.41 5.94
C ALA A 26 -4.91 16.10 5.79
N GLY A 27 -6.04 15.97 6.49
CA GLY A 27 -6.94 14.82 6.32
C GLY A 27 -7.45 14.66 4.88
N ALA A 28 -7.82 15.77 4.23
CA ALA A 28 -8.23 15.76 2.82
C ALA A 28 -7.10 15.37 1.85
N VAL A 29 -5.86 15.77 2.16
CA VAL A 29 -4.65 15.36 1.42
C VAL A 29 -4.42 13.86 1.55
N PHE A 30 -4.57 13.28 2.75
CA PHE A 30 -4.52 11.83 2.94
C PHE A 30 -5.61 11.10 2.16
N ALA A 31 -6.85 11.61 2.20
CA ALA A 31 -8.00 10.99 1.57
C ALA A 31 -8.01 11.05 0.03
N SER A 32 -7.18 11.91 -0.59
CA SER A 32 -7.18 12.08 -2.05
C SER A 32 -5.77 12.08 -2.66
N ASN A 33 -4.94 13.06 -2.33
CA ASN A 33 -3.62 13.22 -2.93
C ASN A 33 -2.71 12.02 -2.64
N TYR A 34 -2.61 11.61 -1.38
CA TYR A 34 -1.73 10.49 -1.01
C TYR A 34 -2.27 9.14 -1.44
N LEU A 35 -3.58 9.00 -1.64
CA LEU A 35 -4.13 7.82 -2.29
C LEU A 35 -3.56 7.66 -3.71
N VAL A 36 -3.56 8.73 -4.52
CA VAL A 36 -2.95 8.72 -5.87
C VAL A 36 -1.46 8.40 -5.81
N VAL A 37 -0.74 8.93 -4.82
CA VAL A 37 0.69 8.63 -4.64
C VAL A 37 0.93 7.15 -4.34
N VAL A 38 0.12 6.53 -3.47
CA VAL A 38 0.21 5.09 -3.17
C VAL A 38 -0.03 4.25 -4.43
N GLU A 39 -1.01 4.61 -5.25
CA GLU A 39 -1.26 3.92 -6.52
C GLU A 39 -0.09 4.06 -7.52
N ALA A 40 0.53 5.25 -7.59
CA ALA A 40 1.70 5.45 -8.43
C ALA A 40 2.90 4.60 -7.97
N VAL A 41 3.09 4.44 -6.65
CA VAL A 41 4.08 3.51 -6.09
C VAL A 41 3.73 2.07 -6.46
N ALA A 42 2.48 1.64 -6.30
CA ALA A 42 2.04 0.29 -6.65
C ALA A 42 2.28 -0.02 -8.15
N GLN A 43 1.93 0.91 -9.05
CA GLN A 43 2.18 0.76 -10.49
C GLN A 43 3.68 0.65 -10.79
N ARG A 44 4.51 1.48 -10.14
CA ARG A 44 5.98 1.38 -10.25
C ARG A 44 6.49 0.03 -9.78
N LEU A 45 5.98 -0.53 -8.69
CA LEU A 45 6.41 -1.83 -8.19
C LEU A 45 6.03 -2.96 -9.17
N LEU A 46 4.83 -2.92 -9.76
CA LEU A 46 4.43 -3.90 -10.78
C LEU A 46 5.27 -3.80 -12.06
N ARG A 47 5.72 -2.60 -12.46
CA ARG A 47 6.70 -2.47 -13.54
C ARG A 47 8.01 -3.20 -13.24
N HIS A 48 8.53 -3.09 -12.01
CA HIS A 48 9.72 -3.84 -11.61
C HIS A 48 9.50 -5.36 -11.59
N ALA A 49 8.25 -5.80 -11.45
CA ALA A 49 7.87 -7.20 -11.61
C ALA A 49 7.69 -7.63 -13.09
N GLY A 50 7.93 -6.74 -14.05
CA GLY A 50 7.94 -7.04 -15.48
C GLY A 50 6.65 -6.67 -16.24
N LEU A 51 5.69 -5.99 -15.62
CA LEU A 51 4.47 -5.56 -16.29
C LEU A 51 4.66 -4.24 -17.04
N SER A 52 3.92 -4.08 -18.15
CA SER A 52 3.76 -2.78 -18.80
C SER A 52 2.93 -1.83 -17.91
N ASP A 53 2.99 -0.52 -18.15
CA ASP A 53 2.16 0.44 -17.40
C ASP A 53 0.67 0.19 -17.58
N ALA A 54 0.26 -0.24 -18.78
CA ALA A 54 -1.12 -0.56 -19.09
C ALA A 54 -1.60 -1.81 -18.34
N ASP A 55 -0.81 -2.87 -18.34
CA ASP A 55 -1.14 -4.12 -17.64
C ASP A 55 -1.10 -3.93 -16.11
N ALA A 56 -0.11 -3.20 -15.61
CA ALA A 56 0.00 -2.84 -14.19
C ALA A 56 -1.24 -2.06 -13.74
N TRP A 57 -1.67 -1.04 -14.50
CA TRP A 57 -2.85 -0.27 -14.15
C TRP A 57 -4.14 -1.08 -14.27
N ALA A 58 -4.27 -1.92 -15.30
CA ALA A 58 -5.43 -2.80 -15.44
C ALA A 58 -5.58 -3.75 -14.23
N ALA A 59 -4.47 -4.34 -13.76
CA ALA A 59 -4.46 -5.18 -12.57
C ALA A 59 -4.79 -4.42 -11.28
N LEU A 60 -4.22 -3.22 -11.10
CA LEU A 60 -4.47 -2.39 -9.92
C LEU A 60 -5.87 -1.82 -9.86
N ARG A 61 -6.46 -1.44 -11.00
CA ARG A 61 -7.79 -0.83 -11.06
C ARG A 61 -8.84 -1.68 -10.35
N SER A 62 -8.87 -2.99 -10.61
CA SER A 62 -9.84 -3.88 -9.97
C SER A 62 -9.64 -3.98 -8.45
N LEU A 63 -8.39 -3.91 -7.97
CA LEU A 63 -8.10 -3.87 -6.53
C LEU A 63 -8.59 -2.56 -5.91
N VAL A 64 -8.30 -1.43 -6.55
CA VAL A 64 -8.72 -0.08 -6.10
C VAL A 64 -10.24 0.03 -6.03
N GLU A 65 -10.94 -0.43 -7.07
CA GLU A 65 -12.40 -0.44 -7.10
C GLU A 65 -12.98 -1.30 -5.96
N GLY A 66 -12.41 -2.48 -5.72
CA GLY A 66 -12.77 -3.33 -4.59
C GLY A 66 -12.54 -2.67 -3.23
N THR A 67 -11.41 -1.96 -3.06
CA THR A 67 -11.11 -1.20 -1.84
C THR A 67 -12.14 -0.10 -1.60
N PHE A 68 -12.50 0.67 -2.63
CA PHE A 68 -13.53 1.70 -2.51
C PHE A 68 -14.91 1.13 -2.21
N GLU A 69 -15.26 0.01 -2.83
CA GLU A 69 -16.54 -0.65 -2.53
C GLU A 69 -16.60 -1.13 -1.08
N ASN A 70 -15.48 -1.62 -0.54
CA ASN A 70 -15.40 -2.01 0.87
C ASN A 70 -15.56 -0.79 1.80
N LEU A 71 -14.89 0.33 1.48
CA LEU A 71 -15.00 1.59 2.23
C LEU A 71 -16.38 2.25 2.14
N ARG A 72 -17.20 1.93 1.12
CA ARG A 72 -18.61 2.39 1.08
C ARG A 72 -19.50 1.66 2.07
N ARG A 73 -19.13 0.43 2.44
CA ARG A 73 -19.93 -0.46 3.30
C ARG A 73 -19.46 -0.47 4.74
N HIS A 74 -18.19 -0.14 4.97
CA HIS A 74 -17.51 -0.29 6.25
C HIS A 74 -16.64 0.92 6.57
N GLU A 75 -16.50 1.23 7.85
CA GLU A 75 -15.53 2.21 8.32
C GLU A 75 -14.09 1.74 8.00
N PRO A 76 -13.09 2.64 7.85
CA PRO A 76 -11.73 2.27 7.43
C PRO A 76 -11.09 1.15 8.25
N ARG A 77 -11.40 1.06 9.55
CA ARG A 77 -10.92 -0.03 10.41
C ARG A 77 -11.44 -1.39 9.92
N GLU A 78 -12.74 -1.51 9.66
CA GLU A 78 -13.41 -2.76 9.25
C GLU A 78 -13.11 -3.09 7.77
N ALA A 79 -12.85 -2.06 6.96
CA ALA A 79 -12.52 -2.23 5.55
C ALA A 79 -11.07 -2.69 5.31
N LEU A 80 -10.17 -2.48 6.27
CA LEU A 80 -8.76 -2.83 6.12
C LEU A 80 -8.57 -4.35 6.13
N THR A 81 -7.85 -4.86 5.13
CA THR A 81 -7.44 -6.27 5.04
C THR A 81 -5.93 -6.36 4.83
N GLY A 82 -5.42 -7.55 4.51
CA GLY A 82 -4.03 -7.75 4.11
C GLY A 82 -3.17 -8.44 5.17
N PRO A 83 -1.85 -8.55 4.91
CA PRO A 83 -0.96 -9.38 5.72
C PRO A 83 -0.80 -8.87 7.16
N VAL A 84 -0.85 -7.55 7.38
CA VAL A 84 -0.80 -6.96 8.73
C VAL A 84 -1.99 -7.41 9.56
N VAL A 85 -3.22 -7.23 9.08
CA VAL A 85 -4.46 -7.63 9.79
C VAL A 85 -4.49 -9.13 10.08
N ARG A 86 -3.94 -9.95 9.18
CA ARG A 86 -3.87 -11.42 9.36
C ARG A 86 -2.72 -11.90 10.25
N GLY A 87 -1.80 -11.02 10.66
CA GLY A 87 -0.59 -11.44 11.38
C GLY A 87 0.43 -12.21 10.53
N ASP A 88 0.38 -12.09 9.20
CA ASP A 88 1.25 -12.82 8.26
C ASP A 88 2.63 -12.14 8.16
N THR A 89 3.45 -12.34 9.20
CA THR A 89 4.79 -11.77 9.31
C THR A 89 5.73 -12.26 8.22
N ALA A 90 5.60 -13.51 7.78
CA ALA A 90 6.41 -14.07 6.72
C ALA A 90 6.22 -13.34 5.39
N THR A 91 4.97 -12.99 5.05
CA THR A 91 4.67 -12.16 3.88
C THR A 91 5.20 -10.73 4.03
N ILE A 92 5.05 -10.12 5.21
CA ILE A 92 5.59 -8.77 5.49
C ILE A 92 7.10 -8.73 5.26
N VAL A 93 7.84 -9.70 5.81
CA VAL A 93 9.30 -9.77 5.66
C VAL A 93 9.69 -9.95 4.19
N ARG A 94 9.01 -10.83 3.45
CA ARG A 94 9.28 -11.03 2.01
C ARG A 94 9.02 -9.77 1.18
N HIS A 95 7.95 -9.04 1.48
CA HIS A 95 7.69 -7.76 0.82
C HIS A 95 8.85 -6.80 1.07
N LEU A 96 9.21 -6.58 2.33
CA LEU A 96 10.29 -5.64 2.70
C LEU A 96 11.63 -5.99 2.06
N GLN A 97 11.97 -7.28 1.96
CA GLN A 97 13.19 -7.75 1.28
C GLN A 97 13.20 -7.48 -0.23
N SER A 98 12.01 -7.29 -0.83
CA SER A 98 11.85 -7.05 -2.28
C SER A 98 11.76 -5.57 -2.64
N LEU A 99 11.69 -4.67 -1.65
CA LEU A 99 11.51 -3.24 -1.86
C LEU A 99 12.85 -2.50 -1.81
N ALA A 100 12.96 -1.43 -2.61
CA ALA A 100 14.02 -0.44 -2.45
C ALA A 100 13.89 0.28 -1.09
N VAL A 101 14.98 0.87 -0.62
CA VAL A 101 15.06 1.48 0.73
C VAL A 101 13.91 2.48 1.00
N ASP A 102 13.60 3.36 0.05
CA ASP A 102 12.55 4.37 0.27
C ASP A 102 11.14 3.80 0.18
N ASP A 103 10.92 2.78 -0.67
CA ASP A 103 9.65 2.05 -0.72
C ASP A 103 9.43 1.24 0.56
N ALA A 104 10.49 0.64 1.11
CA ALA A 104 10.44 -0.06 2.39
C ALA A 104 10.10 0.88 3.54
N LYS A 105 10.64 2.12 3.57
CA LYS A 105 10.27 3.14 4.57
C LYS A 105 8.78 3.47 4.50
N LEU A 106 8.25 3.71 3.30
CA LEU A 106 6.83 3.99 3.11
C LEU A 106 5.95 2.79 3.52
N TYR A 107 6.34 1.58 3.11
CA TYR A 107 5.64 0.35 3.50
C TYR A 107 5.60 0.20 5.03
N ARG A 108 6.70 0.45 5.73
CA ARG A 108 6.72 0.39 7.22
C ARG A 108 5.83 1.44 7.84
N ALA A 109 5.84 2.67 7.34
CA ALA A 109 4.99 3.74 7.87
C ALA A 109 3.50 3.39 7.74
N LEU A 110 3.07 2.96 6.55
CA LEU A 110 1.70 2.52 6.31
C LEU A 110 1.35 1.23 7.09
N GLY A 111 2.28 0.28 7.16
CA GLY A 111 2.13 -0.97 7.88
C GLY A 111 1.94 -0.77 9.39
N ARG A 112 2.64 0.19 10.00
CA ARG A 112 2.44 0.56 11.42
C ARG A 112 1.07 1.19 11.66
N ALA A 113 0.62 2.10 10.78
CA ALA A 113 -0.74 2.64 10.85
C ALA A 113 -1.81 1.54 10.67
N ALA A 114 -1.56 0.55 9.80
CA ALA A 114 -2.41 -0.62 9.63
C ALA A 114 -2.42 -1.51 10.88
N LEU A 115 -1.28 -1.67 11.56
CA LEU A 115 -1.18 -2.43 12.81
C LEU A 115 -2.02 -1.79 13.92
N GLU A 116 -1.98 -0.46 14.05
CA GLU A 116 -2.84 0.27 15.00
C GLU A 116 -4.33 0.01 14.74
N LEU A 117 -4.73 -0.06 13.46
CA LEU A 117 -6.11 -0.41 13.09
C LEU A 117 -6.44 -1.86 13.38
N ALA A 118 -5.50 -2.79 13.18
CA ALA A 118 -5.70 -4.21 13.48
C ALA A 118 -5.83 -4.47 14.98
N GLN A 119 -5.03 -3.80 15.82
CA GLN A 119 -5.17 -3.86 17.28
C GLN A 119 -6.54 -3.34 17.73
N LYS A 120 -7.02 -2.23 17.15
CA LYS A 120 -8.38 -1.70 17.42
C LYS A 120 -9.51 -2.65 16.97
N GLN A 121 -9.23 -3.62 16.11
CA GLN A 121 -10.16 -4.67 15.69
C GLN A 121 -10.08 -5.93 16.57
N GLY A 122 -9.19 -5.97 17.56
CA GLY A 122 -9.07 -7.09 18.49
C GLY A 122 -7.95 -8.09 18.18
N MET A 123 -6.95 -7.70 17.39
CA MET A 123 -5.70 -8.47 17.29
C MET A 123 -5.07 -8.64 18.68
N ASP A 124 -4.67 -9.86 19.02
CA ASP A 124 -4.01 -10.15 20.29
C ASP A 124 -2.59 -9.56 20.36
N GLU A 125 -2.12 -9.31 21.58
CA GLU A 125 -0.84 -8.63 21.83
C GLU A 125 0.36 -9.41 21.28
N SER A 126 0.37 -10.74 21.40
CA SER A 126 1.49 -11.56 20.90
C SER A 126 1.59 -11.50 19.37
N THR A 127 0.45 -11.52 18.67
CA THR A 127 0.43 -11.33 17.22
C THR A 127 0.86 -9.92 16.83
N ALA A 128 0.39 -8.90 17.56
CA ALA A 128 0.75 -7.51 17.30
C ALA A 128 2.26 -7.26 17.46
N GLU A 129 2.89 -7.82 18.50
CA GLU A 129 4.34 -7.73 18.72
C GLU A 129 5.14 -8.33 17.57
N LYS A 130 4.76 -9.53 17.10
CA LYS A 130 5.44 -10.20 15.98
C LYS A 130 5.32 -9.39 14.68
N VAL A 131 4.16 -8.77 14.45
CA VAL A 131 3.95 -7.89 13.29
C VAL A 131 4.78 -6.61 13.41
N ALA A 132 4.84 -6.02 14.60
CA ALA A 132 5.68 -4.86 14.87
C ALA A 132 7.16 -5.15 14.62
N GLU A 133 7.65 -6.30 15.07
CA GLU A 133 9.03 -6.77 14.82
C GLU A 133 9.30 -6.95 13.31
N ALA A 134 8.39 -7.61 12.58
CA ALA A 134 8.50 -7.76 11.13
C ALA A 134 8.56 -6.39 10.41
N LEU A 135 7.88 -5.37 10.94
CA LEU A 135 7.90 -3.98 10.45
C LEU A 135 9.08 -3.15 10.97
N ALA A 136 9.89 -3.65 11.91
CA ALA A 136 11.04 -2.94 12.48
C ALA A 136 12.39 -3.27 11.82
N THR A 137 12.52 -4.44 11.20
CA THR A 137 13.81 -4.97 10.71
C THR A 137 14.38 -4.25 9.50
N ASP A 138 15.43 -3.42 9.64
CA ASP A 138 16.24 -2.90 8.51
C ASP A 138 17.11 -4.00 7.87
N LEU A 139 16.52 -5.14 7.51
CA LEU A 139 17.23 -6.21 6.82
C LEU A 139 17.75 -5.68 5.47
N PRO A 140 19.05 -5.81 5.18
CA PRO A 140 19.63 -5.29 3.95
C PRO A 140 18.95 -5.92 2.73
N PRO A 141 18.79 -5.17 1.62
CA PRO A 141 18.16 -5.71 0.42
C PRO A 141 18.99 -6.90 -0.08
N VAL A 142 18.40 -8.09 -0.01
CA VAL A 142 18.90 -9.25 -0.76
C VAL A 142 18.53 -8.98 -2.20
N ILE A 143 19.40 -8.29 -2.94
CA ILE A 143 19.28 -8.15 -4.39
C ILE A 143 19.41 -9.57 -4.97
N ARG A 144 18.27 -10.21 -5.22
CA ARG A 144 18.24 -11.37 -6.10
C ARG A 144 18.33 -10.84 -7.51
N THR A 145 19.55 -10.75 -8.02
CA THR A 145 19.79 -10.56 -9.45
C THR A 145 19.04 -11.68 -10.14
N SER A 146 18.04 -11.34 -10.95
CA SER A 146 17.36 -12.27 -11.84
C SER A 146 18.44 -12.93 -12.70
N GLY A 147 18.76 -14.17 -12.34
CA GLY A 147 19.71 -14.99 -13.07
C GLY A 147 19.26 -15.05 -14.53
N LYS A 148 20.19 -14.73 -15.43
CA LYS A 148 20.04 -14.97 -16.86
C LYS A 148 19.49 -16.38 -17.05
N ILE A 149 18.30 -16.49 -17.64
CA ILE A 149 17.78 -17.76 -18.13
C ILE A 149 18.65 -18.14 -19.32
N GLY A 150 19.79 -18.78 -19.04
CA GLY A 150 20.61 -19.45 -20.03
C GLY A 150 19.88 -20.71 -20.48
N ILE A 151 19.04 -20.57 -21.51
CA ILE A 151 18.53 -21.74 -22.24
C ILE A 151 19.67 -22.31 -23.08
N HIS A 152 20.21 -23.42 -22.58
CA HIS A 152 21.06 -24.38 -23.26
C HIS A 152 20.45 -24.81 -24.60
N GLY A 153 21.11 -24.47 -25.70
CA GLY A 153 21.00 -25.20 -26.96
C GLY A 153 22.19 -26.17 -27.08
N ARG A 154 22.01 -27.42 -26.65
CA ARG A 154 22.94 -28.51 -27.00
C ARG A 154 22.76 -28.86 -28.48
N ARG A 155 23.86 -28.95 -29.22
CA ARG A 155 24.08 -29.99 -30.25
C ARG A 155 25.57 -30.35 -30.33
N SER A 156 25.76 -31.64 -30.55
CA SER A 156 26.92 -32.52 -30.27
C SER A 156 28.07 -32.39 -31.29
N PRO A 157 29.20 -33.13 -31.10
CA PRO A 157 30.50 -32.82 -31.68
C PRO A 157 30.69 -33.48 -33.05
N ASP A 158 31.51 -32.86 -33.89
CA ASP A 158 32.23 -33.56 -34.96
C ASP A 158 33.63 -32.94 -35.08
N SER A 159 34.63 -33.76 -34.75
CA SER A 159 36.00 -33.69 -35.29
C SER A 159 36.04 -34.56 -36.56
N PRO A 160 37.03 -34.44 -37.47
CA PRO A 160 38.48 -34.38 -37.20
C PRO A 160 39.11 -33.00 -37.38
#